data_AF-A0A7W3TE76-F1
#
_entry.id   AF-A0A7W3TE76-F1
#
_cell.length_a   1.000
_cell.length_b   1.000
_cell.length_c   1.000
_cell.angle_alpha   90.00
_cell.angle_beta   90.00
_cell.angle_gamma   90.00
#
_symmetry.space_group_name_H-M   'P 1'
#
loop_
_entity.id
_entity.type
_entity.pdbx_description
1 polymer ?
#
loop_
_entity_poly.entity_id
_entity_poly.type
_entity_poly.pdbx_seq_one_letter_code
_entity_poly.pdbx_strand_id
1 'polypeptide(L)'
;MFSLLTGRWGISLILLALVLVVLSLGVLVHRVWTTHRREREGDVAWRREDAVARGGRRLADSGVDDMTGTAFEEFVADLCRRDGCTRVRRVGGARDDGVDITGLLPDGRSFVIQCKRYSQKRAIPGAAVRELIGALTHAGADVAVFVTTTRFTAHALETARANGVPVVHRDLLGHWCAGATLPALIALDGAGQGPTRRRGRTGG
;
A
#
# COMPACT_ATOMS: atom_id res chain seq x y z
N MET A 1 -34.26 73.15 -8.57
CA MET A 1 -34.37 71.76 -9.08
C MET A 1 -32.98 71.20 -9.44
N PHE A 2 -32.01 71.22 -8.52
CA PHE A 2 -30.62 70.80 -8.78
C PHE A 2 -30.00 69.97 -7.63
N SER A 3 -30.82 69.47 -6.70
CA SER A 3 -30.34 68.76 -5.49
C SER A 3 -30.65 67.25 -5.47
N LEU A 4 -31.35 66.72 -6.48
CA LEU A 4 -31.74 65.29 -6.55
C LEU A 4 -30.87 64.46 -7.49
N LEU A 5 -30.04 65.09 -8.33
CA LEU A 5 -29.15 64.38 -9.26
C LEU A 5 -27.81 64.00 -8.62
N THR A 6 -27.25 64.81 -7.72
CA THR A 6 -25.96 64.53 -7.05
C THR A 6 -26.01 63.33 -6.09
N GLY A 7 -27.16 63.07 -5.45
CA GLY A 7 -27.34 61.94 -4.55
C GLY A 7 -27.33 60.57 -5.25
N ARG A 8 -27.81 60.48 -6.49
CA ARG A 8 -27.89 59.21 -7.24
C ARG A 8 -26.50 58.72 -7.69
N TRP A 9 -25.62 59.63 -8.10
CA TRP A 9 -24.25 59.29 -8.48
C TRP A 9 -23.41 58.87 -7.27
N GLY A 10 -23.61 59.51 -6.10
CA GLY A 10 -22.95 59.12 -4.86
C GLY A 10 -23.30 57.71 -4.40
N ILE A 11 -24.58 57.33 -4.48
CA ILE A 11 -25.03 55.96 -4.13
C ILE A 11 -24.43 54.93 -5.11
N SER A 12 -24.40 55.23 -6.40
CA SER A 12 -23.80 54.34 -7.40
C SER A 12 -22.29 54.12 -7.18
N LEU A 13 -21.55 55.15 -6.78
CA LEU A 13 -20.13 55.03 -6.45
C LEU A 13 -19.88 54.21 -5.19
N ILE A 14 -20.72 54.36 -4.17
CA ILE A 14 -20.64 53.56 -2.92
C ILE A 14 -20.94 52.08 -3.22
N LEU A 15 -21.96 51.79 -4.02
CA LEU A 15 -22.29 50.42 -4.42
C LEU A 15 -21.17 49.79 -5.25
N LEU A 16 -20.59 50.54 -6.20
CA LEU A 16 -19.46 50.07 -6.99
C LEU A 16 -18.24 49.75 -6.11
N ALA A 17 -17.90 50.63 -5.16
CA ALA A 17 -16.80 50.40 -4.23
C ALA A 17 -17.03 49.14 -3.38
N LEU A 18 -18.26 48.91 -2.92
CA LEU A 18 -18.61 47.74 -2.11
C LEU A 18 -18.50 46.44 -2.91
N VAL A 19 -18.94 46.44 -4.18
CA VAL A 19 -18.77 45.29 -5.09
C VAL A 19 -17.29 44.97 -5.29
N LEU A 20 -16.45 45.99 -5.54
CA LEU A 20 -15.01 45.79 -5.70
C LEU A 20 -14.35 45.22 -4.44
N VAL A 21 -14.76 45.68 -3.26
CA VAL A 21 -14.28 45.14 -1.97
C VAL A 21 -14.66 43.67 -1.83
N VAL A 22 -15.92 43.31 -2.09
CA VAL A 22 -16.38 41.90 -2.03
C VAL A 22 -15.62 41.01 -3.02
N LEU A 23 -15.40 41.49 -4.25
CA LEU A 23 -14.61 40.75 -5.24
C LEU A 23 -13.16 40.55 -4.79
N SER A 24 -12.52 41.59 -4.24
CA SER A 24 -11.15 41.51 -3.75
C SER A 24 -11.01 40.53 -2.57
N LEU A 25 -11.97 40.53 -1.65
CA LEU A 25 -12.05 39.57 -0.54
C LEU A 25 -12.25 38.14 -1.05
N GLY A 26 -13.13 37.95 -2.04
CA GLY A 26 -13.36 36.64 -2.67
C GLY A 26 -12.10 36.08 -3.32
N VAL A 27 -11.34 36.91 -4.04
CA VAL A 27 -10.06 36.52 -4.66
C VAL A 27 -9.02 36.16 -3.59
N LEU A 28 -8.94 36.93 -2.50
CA LEU A 28 -8.02 36.67 -1.40
C LEU A 28 -8.34 35.33 -0.71
N VAL A 29 -9.60 35.09 -0.37
CA VAL A 29 -10.08 33.82 0.21
C VAL A 29 -9.80 32.66 -0.74
N HIS A 30 -10.07 32.81 -2.04
CA HIS A 30 -9.78 31.79 -3.04
C HIS A 30 -8.28 31.49 -3.14
N ARG A 31 -7.41 32.51 -3.11
CA ARG A 31 -5.97 32.31 -3.09
C ARG A 31 -5.49 31.58 -1.84
N VAL A 32 -5.95 31.98 -0.66
CA VAL A 32 -5.61 31.33 0.61
C VAL A 32 -6.09 29.88 0.63
N TRP A 33 -7.30 29.62 0.15
CA TRP A 33 -7.85 28.27 0.04
C TRP A 33 -7.06 27.41 -0.95
N THR A 34 -6.68 27.94 -2.10
CA THR A 34 -5.91 27.20 -3.12
C THR A 34 -4.45 26.96 -2.70
N THR A 35 -3.79 27.88 -1.99
CA THR A 35 -2.44 27.65 -1.45
C THR A 35 -2.46 26.64 -0.32
N HIS A 36 -3.38 26.76 0.63
CA HIS A 36 -3.49 25.82 1.75
C HIS A 36 -3.93 24.42 1.30
N ARG A 37 -4.72 24.33 0.21
CA ARG A 37 -5.08 23.04 -0.41
C ARG A 37 -3.86 22.32 -1.00
N ARG A 38 -2.88 23.06 -1.55
CA ARG A 38 -1.64 22.48 -2.12
C ARG A 38 -0.68 21.96 -1.05
N GLU A 39 -0.63 22.56 0.14
CA GLU A 39 0.23 22.10 1.24
C GLU A 39 -0.24 20.77 1.83
N ARG A 40 -1.56 20.59 2.02
CA ARG A 40 -2.12 19.33 2.55
C ARG A 40 -1.97 18.12 1.61
N GLU A 41 -1.95 18.36 0.30
CA GLU A 41 -1.74 17.29 -0.69
C GLU A 41 -0.27 16.81 -0.71
N GLY A 42 0.67 17.72 -0.44
CA GLY A 42 2.10 17.40 -0.30
C GLY A 42 2.42 16.55 0.94
N ASP A 43 1.76 16.84 2.07
CA ASP A 43 2.00 16.13 3.33
C ASP A 43 1.66 14.64 3.26
N VAL A 44 0.58 14.27 2.58
CA VAL A 44 0.15 12.87 2.45
C VAL A 44 1.11 12.11 1.54
N ALA A 45 1.53 12.73 0.43
CA ALA A 45 2.51 12.14 -0.49
C ALA A 45 3.87 11.96 0.20
N TRP A 46 4.35 12.98 0.92
CA TRP A 46 5.60 12.92 1.68
C TRP A 46 5.59 11.83 2.76
N ARG A 47 4.49 11.71 3.52
CA ARG A 47 4.34 10.66 4.53
C ARG A 47 4.33 9.25 3.92
N ARG A 48 3.73 9.09 2.74
CA ARG A 48 3.77 7.81 1.99
C ARG A 48 5.18 7.49 1.52
N GLU A 49 5.87 8.47 0.93
CA GLU A 49 7.25 8.29 0.46
C GLU A 49 8.20 7.96 1.61
N ASP A 50 8.09 8.65 2.74
CA ASP A 50 8.91 8.37 3.91
C ASP A 50 8.59 7.01 4.54
N ALA A 51 7.32 6.59 4.57
CA ALA A 51 6.92 5.26 5.04
C ALA A 51 7.48 4.15 4.14
N VAL A 52 7.43 4.31 2.81
CA VAL A 52 8.01 3.37 1.84
C VAL A 52 9.54 3.35 1.98
N ALA A 53 10.18 4.50 2.16
CA ALA A 53 11.62 4.58 2.37
C ALA A 53 12.07 3.89 3.67
N ARG A 54 11.31 4.08 4.77
CA ARG A 54 11.53 3.37 6.03
C ARG A 54 11.36 1.86 5.89
N GLY A 55 10.30 1.43 5.21
CA GLY A 55 10.06 0.01 4.92
C GLY A 55 11.18 -0.60 4.07
N GLY A 56 11.63 0.12 3.03
CA GLY A 56 12.74 -0.31 2.18
C GLY A 56 14.07 -0.44 2.94
N ARG A 57 14.38 0.49 3.84
CA ARG A 57 15.56 0.39 4.72
C ARG A 57 15.47 -0.82 5.65
N ARG A 58 14.34 -1.00 6.33
CA ARG A 58 14.13 -2.15 7.24
C ARG A 58 14.21 -3.51 6.52
N LEU A 59 13.73 -3.57 5.27
CA LEU A 59 13.84 -4.78 4.45
C LEU A 59 15.28 -5.06 4.00
N ALA A 60 16.08 -4.02 3.77
CA ALA A 60 17.49 -4.16 3.48
C ALA A 60 18.26 -4.62 4.74
N ASP A 61 17.99 -4.00 5.89
CA ASP A 61 18.60 -4.33 7.18
C ASP A 61 18.30 -5.78 7.59
N SER A 62 17.15 -6.35 7.20
CA SER A 62 16.80 -7.74 7.49
C SER A 62 17.53 -8.77 6.62
N GLY A 63 18.29 -8.35 5.61
CA GLY A 63 19.07 -9.25 4.75
C GLY A 63 18.23 -10.15 3.84
N VAL A 64 16.95 -9.82 3.62
CA VAL A 64 15.99 -10.64 2.85
C VAL A 64 16.46 -10.95 1.42
N ASP A 65 17.23 -10.04 0.82
CA ASP A 65 17.74 -10.24 -0.55
C ASP A 65 18.81 -11.34 -0.64
N ASP A 66 19.49 -11.64 0.45
CA ASP A 66 20.57 -12.64 0.54
C ASP A 66 20.08 -13.99 1.08
N MET A 67 18.83 -14.07 1.54
CA MET A 67 18.25 -15.31 2.07
C MET A 67 18.03 -16.37 0.98
N THR A 68 18.18 -17.63 1.36
CA THR A 68 17.67 -18.78 0.61
C THR A 68 16.13 -18.81 0.67
N GLY A 69 15.48 -19.64 -0.16
CA GLY A 69 14.03 -19.82 -0.10
C GLY A 69 13.56 -20.26 1.29
N THR A 70 14.18 -21.31 1.83
CA THR A 70 13.91 -21.82 3.18
C THR A 70 14.14 -20.79 4.28
N ALA A 71 15.22 -20.01 4.22
CA ALA A 71 15.48 -18.95 5.18
C ALA A 71 14.43 -17.82 5.10
N PHE A 72 13.97 -17.51 3.89
CA PHE A 72 12.91 -16.54 3.69
C PHE A 72 11.56 -17.01 4.26
N GLU A 73 11.24 -18.30 4.09
CA GLU A 73 10.04 -18.90 4.69
C GLU A 73 10.07 -18.84 6.22
N GLU A 74 11.21 -19.18 6.84
CA GLU A 74 11.35 -19.09 8.30
C GLU A 74 11.28 -17.63 8.78
N PHE A 75 11.89 -16.70 8.05
CA PHE A 75 11.77 -15.26 8.33
C PHE A 75 10.32 -14.79 8.31
N VAL A 76 9.53 -15.20 7.32
CA VAL A 76 8.09 -14.86 7.27
C VAL A 76 7.32 -15.52 8.42
N ALA A 77 7.68 -16.75 8.81
CA ALA A 77 7.09 -17.40 9.98
C ALA A 77 7.39 -16.62 11.28
N ASP A 78 8.61 -16.11 11.45
CA ASP A 78 8.98 -15.26 12.59
C ASP A 78 8.20 -13.96 12.64
N LEU A 79 7.98 -13.31 11.48
CA LEU A 79 7.11 -12.13 11.41
C LEU A 79 5.68 -12.46 11.85
N CYS A 80 5.14 -13.62 11.44
CA CYS A 80 3.82 -14.06 11.91
C CYS A 80 3.78 -14.26 13.42
N ARG A 81 4.78 -14.95 13.98
CA ARG A 81 4.89 -15.18 15.44
C ARG A 81 4.96 -13.86 16.21
N ARG A 82 5.77 -12.91 15.73
CA ARG A 82 5.88 -11.57 16.31
C ARG A 82 4.55 -10.84 16.36
N ASP A 83 3.70 -11.03 15.35
CA ASP A 83 2.41 -10.35 15.23
C ASP A 83 1.29 -11.04 16.03
N GLY A 84 1.63 -12.02 16.87
CA GLY A 84 0.69 -12.73 17.74
C GLY A 84 0.00 -13.92 17.08
N CYS A 85 0.43 -14.34 15.89
CA CYS A 85 -0.05 -15.58 15.30
C CYS A 85 0.43 -16.78 16.14
N THR A 86 -0.43 -17.79 16.28
CA THR A 86 -0.12 -18.99 17.07
C THR A 86 -0.04 -20.22 16.18
N ARG A 87 0.55 -21.30 16.70
CA ARG A 87 0.76 -22.57 15.97
C ARG A 87 1.49 -22.41 14.63
N VAL A 88 2.30 -21.35 14.50
CA VAL A 88 3.02 -21.04 13.27
C VAL A 88 4.08 -22.10 13.00
N ARG A 89 3.92 -22.81 11.88
CA ARG A 89 4.84 -23.87 11.45
C ARG A 89 5.22 -23.66 10.00
N ARG A 90 6.52 -23.67 9.72
CA ARG A 90 7.02 -23.88 8.37
C ARG A 90 6.76 -25.35 7.99
N VAL A 91 6.01 -25.56 6.92
CA VAL A 91 5.69 -26.89 6.37
C VAL A 91 6.37 -27.14 5.02
N GLY A 92 7.09 -26.13 4.49
CA GLY A 92 7.64 -26.16 3.14
C GLY A 92 8.68 -27.27 2.87
N GLY A 93 8.68 -27.79 1.64
CA GLY A 93 9.52 -28.88 1.12
C GLY A 93 9.09 -29.30 -0.31
N ALA A 94 9.83 -30.17 -1.00
CA ALA A 94 9.60 -30.48 -2.42
C ALA A 94 8.23 -31.14 -2.79
N ARG A 95 7.29 -31.28 -1.86
CA ARG A 95 5.98 -31.95 -2.01
C ARG A 95 4.85 -31.23 -1.25
N ASP A 96 5.02 -29.95 -0.93
CA ASP A 96 4.19 -29.20 0.01
C ASP A 96 2.91 -28.59 -0.59
N ASP A 97 2.45 -29.05 -1.75
CA ASP A 97 1.24 -28.56 -2.45
C ASP A 97 1.18 -27.02 -2.60
N GLY A 98 2.34 -26.34 -2.51
CA GLY A 98 2.43 -24.89 -2.60
C GLY A 98 2.13 -24.13 -1.31
N VAL A 99 2.09 -24.76 -0.14
CA VAL A 99 2.02 -24.08 1.17
C VAL A 99 3.37 -24.16 1.88
N ASP A 100 3.93 -23.01 2.24
CA ASP A 100 5.21 -22.95 2.95
C ASP A 100 5.04 -22.82 4.46
N ILE A 101 3.98 -22.14 4.92
CA ILE A 101 3.71 -21.84 6.34
C ILE A 101 2.24 -22.02 6.65
N THR A 102 1.94 -22.58 7.82
CA THR A 102 0.58 -22.66 8.39
C THR A 102 0.55 -22.06 9.79
N GLY A 103 -0.63 -21.64 10.23
CA GLY A 103 -0.82 -21.15 11.60
C GLY A 103 -2.23 -20.65 11.85
N LEU A 104 -2.41 -19.96 12.98
CA LEU A 104 -3.63 -19.27 13.36
C LEU A 104 -3.37 -17.78 13.54
N LEU A 105 -4.23 -16.95 12.96
CA LEU A 105 -4.24 -15.51 13.19
C LEU A 105 -4.64 -15.20 14.64
N PRO A 106 -4.36 -13.99 15.14
CA PRO A 106 -4.77 -13.57 16.50
C PRO A 106 -6.28 -13.67 16.75
N ASP A 107 -7.10 -13.61 15.70
CA ASP A 107 -8.57 -13.76 15.76
C ASP A 107 -9.04 -15.22 15.73
N GLY A 108 -8.11 -16.18 15.67
CA GLY A 108 -8.39 -17.62 15.68
C GLY A 108 -8.56 -18.26 14.30
N ARG A 109 -8.64 -17.48 13.22
CA ARG A 109 -8.73 -18.03 11.85
C ARG A 109 -7.45 -18.74 11.46
N SER A 110 -7.59 -19.89 10.82
CA SER A 110 -6.47 -20.63 10.24
C SER A 110 -5.96 -19.96 8.97
N PHE A 111 -4.64 -19.96 8.79
CA PHE A 111 -4.02 -19.41 7.58
C PHE A 111 -3.01 -20.36 6.97
N VAL A 112 -2.85 -20.21 5.66
CA VAL A 112 -1.76 -20.78 4.85
C VAL A 112 -1.01 -19.64 4.17
N ILE A 113 0.30 -19.74 4.07
CA ILE A 113 1.13 -18.76 3.36
C ILE A 113 1.99 -19.48 2.33
N GLN A 114 1.99 -18.94 1.12
CA GLN A 114 3.00 -19.25 0.11
C GLN A 114 4.02 -18.12 0.00
N CYS A 115 5.29 -18.48 0.07
CA CYS A 115 6.43 -17.60 -0.04
C CYS A 115 7.14 -17.85 -1.38
N LYS A 116 7.28 -16.80 -2.20
CA LYS A 116 8.15 -16.86 -3.40
C LYS A 116 9.27 -15.83 -3.32
N ARG A 117 10.49 -16.32 -3.17
CA ARG A 117 11.70 -15.50 -3.24
C ARG A 117 12.31 -15.54 -4.64
N TYR A 118 11.99 -14.56 -5.46
CA TYR A 118 12.54 -14.39 -6.82
C TYR A 118 13.36 -13.12 -6.95
N SER A 119 14.14 -13.04 -8.03
CA SER A 119 14.81 -11.78 -8.39
C SER A 119 13.77 -10.70 -8.67
N GLN A 120 14.07 -9.45 -8.28
CA GLN A 120 13.17 -8.29 -8.44
C GLN A 120 12.75 -8.03 -9.90
N LYS A 121 13.47 -8.59 -10.88
CA LYS A 121 13.14 -8.44 -12.30
C LYS A 121 11.93 -9.31 -12.70
N ARG A 122 11.75 -10.46 -12.07
CA ARG A 122 10.68 -11.41 -12.36
C ARG A 122 9.43 -11.05 -11.56
N ALA A 123 8.32 -10.77 -12.24
CA ALA A 123 7.03 -10.58 -11.59
C ALA A 123 6.33 -11.93 -11.35
N ILE A 124 5.51 -12.02 -10.31
CA ILE A 124 4.68 -13.19 -10.02
C ILE A 124 3.51 -13.26 -11.01
N PRO A 125 3.34 -14.37 -11.76
CA PRO A 125 2.22 -14.54 -12.67
C PRO A 125 0.94 -14.96 -11.94
N GLY A 126 -0.23 -14.74 -12.56
CA GLY A 126 -1.52 -15.12 -11.97
C GLY A 126 -1.71 -16.63 -11.78
N ALA A 127 -0.97 -17.46 -12.51
CA ALA A 127 -0.95 -18.91 -12.30
C ALA A 127 -0.51 -19.28 -10.88
N ALA A 128 0.51 -18.61 -10.32
CA ALA A 128 1.00 -18.89 -8.97
C ALA A 128 -0.07 -18.57 -7.90
N VAL A 129 -0.86 -17.50 -8.11
CA VAL A 129 -1.97 -17.15 -7.22
C VAL A 129 -3.06 -18.24 -7.27
N ARG A 130 -3.37 -18.77 -8.46
CA ARG A 130 -4.33 -19.87 -8.62
C ARG A 130 -3.87 -21.17 -7.96
N GLU A 131 -2.57 -21.47 -8.02
CA GLU A 131 -1.98 -22.60 -7.31
C GLU A 131 -2.23 -22.48 -5.79
N LEU A 132 -1.98 -21.29 -5.21
CA LEU A 132 -2.26 -21.05 -3.80
C LEU A 132 -3.76 -21.18 -3.46
N ILE A 133 -4.67 -20.75 -4.35
CA ILE A 133 -6.11 -20.95 -4.14
C ILE A 133 -6.48 -22.44 -4.09
N GLY A 134 -5.87 -23.25 -4.96
CA GLY A 134 -6.02 -24.71 -4.90
C GLY A 134 -5.48 -25.28 -3.59
N ALA A 135 -4.31 -24.80 -3.15
CA ALA A 135 -3.69 -25.20 -1.90
C ALA A 135 -4.52 -24.82 -0.67
N LEU A 136 -5.12 -23.62 -0.65
CA LEU A 136 -6.07 -23.16 0.37
C LEU A 136 -7.26 -24.12 0.49
N THR A 137 -7.84 -24.49 -0.65
CA THR A 137 -8.99 -25.40 -0.71
C THR A 137 -8.62 -26.78 -0.20
N HIS A 138 -7.43 -27.28 -0.56
CA HIS A 138 -6.94 -28.58 -0.09
C HIS A 138 -6.63 -28.58 1.41
N ALA A 139 -6.01 -27.51 1.92
CA ALA A 139 -5.64 -27.37 3.33
C ALA A 139 -6.86 -27.12 4.24
N GLY A 140 -8.00 -26.67 3.69
CA GLY A 140 -9.19 -26.33 4.46
C GLY A 140 -8.99 -25.16 5.42
N ALA A 141 -8.10 -24.21 5.07
CA ALA A 141 -7.82 -23.05 5.90
C ALA A 141 -8.76 -21.86 5.58
N ASP A 142 -8.85 -20.90 6.48
CA ASP A 142 -9.75 -19.75 6.34
C ASP A 142 -9.16 -18.63 5.48
N VAL A 143 -7.83 -18.48 5.48
CA VAL A 143 -7.12 -17.39 4.79
C VAL A 143 -5.88 -17.92 4.07
N ALA A 144 -5.69 -17.52 2.81
CA ALA A 144 -4.43 -17.69 2.10
C ALA A 144 -3.72 -16.36 1.91
N VAL A 145 -2.42 -16.30 2.19
CA VAL A 145 -1.60 -15.11 1.98
C VAL A 145 -0.45 -15.44 1.03
N PHE A 146 -0.23 -14.60 0.02
CA PHE A 146 0.91 -14.74 -0.88
C PHE A 146 1.99 -13.71 -0.54
N VAL A 147 3.17 -14.16 -0.14
CA VAL A 147 4.30 -13.29 0.23
C VAL A 147 5.42 -13.40 -0.79
N THR A 148 5.97 -12.28 -1.23
CA THR A 148 7.09 -12.28 -2.19
C THR A 148 8.03 -11.09 -2.03
N THR A 149 9.29 -11.30 -2.40
CA THR A 149 10.34 -10.26 -2.43
C THR A 149 10.32 -9.41 -3.71
N THR A 150 9.40 -9.69 -4.63
CA THR A 150 9.24 -9.00 -5.92
C THR A 150 7.83 -8.38 -6.05
N ARG A 151 7.43 -8.03 -7.28
CA ARG A 151 6.11 -7.49 -7.65
C ARG A 151 5.21 -8.57 -8.25
N PHE A 152 3.92 -8.29 -8.32
CA PHE A 152 2.94 -9.09 -9.05
C PHE A 152 2.66 -8.49 -10.43
N THR A 153 2.25 -9.32 -11.39
CA THR A 153 1.65 -8.80 -12.63
C THR A 153 0.28 -8.21 -12.35
N ALA A 154 -0.23 -7.35 -13.23
CA ALA A 154 -1.59 -6.80 -13.10
C ALA A 154 -2.64 -7.91 -13.01
N HIS A 155 -2.54 -8.92 -13.90
CA HIS A 155 -3.41 -10.08 -13.89
C HIS A 155 -3.33 -10.90 -12.58
N ALA A 156 -2.14 -11.03 -11.98
CA ALA A 156 -2.00 -11.71 -10.69
C ALA A 156 -2.69 -10.95 -9.56
N LEU A 157 -2.59 -9.61 -9.55
CA LEU A 157 -3.31 -8.78 -8.57
C LEU A 157 -4.83 -8.85 -8.75
N GLU A 158 -5.31 -8.83 -9.99
CA GLU A 158 -6.73 -9.02 -10.31
C GLU A 158 -7.24 -10.38 -9.83
N THR A 159 -6.46 -11.44 -10.10
CA THR A 159 -6.79 -12.80 -9.66
C THR A 159 -6.84 -12.88 -8.13
N ALA A 160 -5.86 -12.29 -7.45
CA ALA A 160 -5.80 -12.29 -6.00
C ALA A 160 -7.01 -11.58 -5.38
N ARG A 161 -7.34 -10.37 -5.85
CA ARG A 161 -8.50 -9.60 -5.38
C ARG A 161 -9.82 -10.30 -5.66
N ALA A 162 -10.00 -10.85 -6.86
CA ALA A 162 -11.22 -11.56 -7.24
C ALA A 162 -11.49 -12.79 -6.35
N ASN A 163 -10.46 -13.33 -5.70
CA ASN A 163 -10.57 -14.50 -4.83
C ASN A 163 -10.27 -14.19 -3.35
N GLY A 164 -10.15 -12.92 -2.97
CA GLY A 164 -9.88 -12.50 -1.59
C GLY A 164 -8.57 -13.07 -1.02
N VAL A 165 -7.52 -13.13 -1.85
CA VAL A 165 -6.19 -13.58 -1.44
C VAL A 165 -5.30 -12.36 -1.17
N PRO A 166 -5.00 -12.01 0.09
CA PRO A 166 -4.04 -10.97 0.41
C PRO A 166 -2.66 -11.24 -0.20
N VAL A 167 -2.10 -10.23 -0.85
CA VAL A 167 -0.77 -10.27 -1.45
C VAL A 167 0.17 -9.30 -0.75
N VAL A 168 1.30 -9.80 -0.28
CA VAL A 168 2.38 -9.03 0.35
C VAL A 168 3.56 -8.98 -0.62
N HIS A 169 3.58 -7.95 -1.46
CA HIS A 169 4.72 -7.64 -2.32
C HIS A 169 5.82 -6.92 -1.55
N ARG A 170 6.96 -6.70 -2.20
CA ARG A 170 8.16 -6.12 -1.59
C ARG A 170 7.92 -4.90 -0.70
N ASP A 171 7.18 -3.89 -1.17
CA ASP A 171 6.92 -2.68 -0.37
C ASP A 171 6.12 -2.98 0.91
N LEU A 172 5.07 -3.81 0.81
CA LEU A 172 4.30 -4.26 1.97
C LEU A 172 5.12 -5.13 2.91
N LEU A 173 6.01 -5.97 2.38
CA LEU A 173 6.96 -6.73 3.18
C LEU A 173 7.92 -5.78 3.95
N GLY A 174 8.34 -4.68 3.32
CA GLY A 174 9.09 -3.63 3.99
C GLY A 174 8.32 -2.97 5.13
N HIS A 175 7.03 -2.66 4.92
CA HIS A 175 6.16 -2.18 6.00
C HIS A 175 6.00 -3.21 7.12
N TRP A 176 5.91 -4.49 6.77
CA TRP A 176 5.86 -5.61 7.73
C TRP A 176 7.13 -5.68 8.58
N CYS A 177 8.30 -5.56 7.94
CA CYS A 177 9.60 -5.47 8.62
C CYS A 177 9.71 -4.22 9.52
N ALA A 178 9.07 -3.12 9.12
CA ALA A 178 9.04 -1.88 9.88
C ALA A 178 8.04 -1.86 11.05
N GLY A 179 7.26 -2.94 11.25
CA GLY A 179 6.38 -3.11 12.40
C GLY A 179 4.88 -3.12 12.09
N ALA A 180 4.46 -3.06 10.83
CA ALA A 180 3.08 -3.39 10.48
C ALA A 180 2.78 -4.85 10.84
N THR A 181 1.52 -5.17 11.14
CA THR A 181 1.12 -6.54 11.53
C THR A 181 0.41 -7.27 10.39
N LEU A 182 0.53 -8.59 10.31
CA LEU A 182 -0.16 -9.43 9.32
C LEU A 182 -1.69 -9.18 9.24
N PRO A 183 -2.45 -9.07 10.35
CA PRO A 183 -3.88 -8.73 10.27
C PRO A 183 -4.16 -7.40 9.58
N ALA A 184 -3.33 -6.38 9.84
CA ALA A 184 -3.45 -5.09 9.18
C ALA A 184 -3.13 -5.17 7.68
N LEU A 185 -2.16 -6.00 7.29
CA LEU A 185 -1.83 -6.22 5.88
C LEU A 185 -2.92 -7.01 5.14
N ILE A 186 -3.54 -7.99 5.80
CA ILE A 186 -4.68 -8.73 5.27
C ILE A 186 -5.87 -7.80 5.02
N ALA A 187 -6.14 -6.87 5.95
CA ALA A 187 -7.22 -5.89 5.81
C ALA A 187 -7.03 -4.90 4.63
N LEU A 188 -5.81 -4.77 4.11
CA LEU A 188 -5.52 -3.91 2.95
C LEU A 188 -5.84 -4.56 1.60
N ASP A 189 -6.18 -5.85 1.55
CA ASP A 189 -6.62 -6.60 0.36
C ASP A 189 -5.80 -6.30 -0.93
N GLY A 190 -4.47 -6.23 -0.81
CA GLY A 190 -3.59 -5.95 -1.95
C GLY A 190 -3.78 -4.57 -2.60
N ALA A 191 -4.27 -3.58 -1.85
CA ALA A 191 -4.37 -2.19 -2.30
C ALA A 191 -2.98 -1.58 -2.51
N GLY A 192 -2.66 -1.30 -3.79
CA GLY A 192 -1.53 -0.45 -4.19
C GLY A 192 -0.13 -1.06 -4.09
N GLN A 193 0.31 -1.76 -5.16
CA GLN A 193 1.75 -1.81 -5.44
C GLN A 193 2.19 -0.44 -5.96
N GLY A 194 3.24 0.16 -5.40
CA GLY A 194 3.73 1.46 -5.85
C GLY A 194 4.03 1.48 -7.36
N PRO A 195 4.07 2.66 -8.00
CA PRO A 195 4.31 2.76 -9.44
C PRO A 195 5.60 2.02 -9.83
N THR A 196 5.58 1.34 -10.98
CA THR A 196 6.71 0.62 -11.54
C THR A 196 7.89 1.57 -11.76
N ARG A 197 8.78 1.73 -10.77
CA ARG A 197 10.07 2.38 -10.99
C ARG A 197 10.90 1.48 -11.89
N ARG A 198 10.76 1.71 -13.20
CA ARG A 198 11.65 1.17 -14.24
C ARG A 198 13.02 1.79 -13.96
N ARG A 199 13.86 1.10 -13.17
CA ARG A 199 15.22 1.54 -12.88
C ARG A 199 15.95 1.66 -14.22
N GLY A 200 16.17 2.90 -14.65
CA GLY A 200 16.90 3.20 -15.87
C GLY A 200 18.25 2.51 -15.83
N ARG A 201 18.57 1.83 -16.92
CA ARG A 201 19.92 1.39 -17.25
C ARG A 201 20.75 2.66 -17.46
N THR A 202 21.46 3.11 -16.43
CA THR A 202 22.76 3.79 -16.59
C THR A 202 23.77 2.66 -16.43
N GLY A 203 24.43 2.22 -17.50
CA GLY A 203 25.56 2.91 -18.11
C GLY A 203 26.78 2.02 -17.85
N GLY A 204 27.26 1.37 -18.90
CA GLY A 204 28.39 0.43 -18.91
C GLY A 204 28.61 0.03 -20.36
#